data_AF-A0A5D0MJ67-F1
#
_entry.id   AF-A0A5D0MJ67-F1
#
_cell.length_a   1.000
_cell.length_b   1.000
_cell.length_c   1.000
_cell.angle_alpha   90.00
_cell.angle_beta   90.00
_cell.angle_gamma   90.00
#
_symmetry.space_group_name_H-M   'P 1'
#
loop_
_entity.id
_entity.type
_entity.pdbx_description
1 polymer ?
#
loop_
_entity_poly.entity_id
_entity_poly.type
_entity_poly.pdbx_seq_one_letter_code
_entity_poly.pdbx_strand_id
1 'polypeptide(L)'
;MIFLGIETSCDETSVAVYDSCNGIKSSIISSQIDIHSRYGGVVPEIASRNHALKIETVFYEAIEKASISVNDIDAVGVTRAPGLIGALFVGVS
;
A
#
# COMPACT_ATOMS: atom_id res chain seq x y z
N MET A 1 19.48 2.16 6.11
CA MET A 1 18.50 1.06 6.08
C MET A 1 17.31 1.53 5.26
N ILE A 2 16.82 0.69 4.36
CA ILE A 2 15.67 0.93 3.51
C ILE A 2 14.48 0.13 4.04
N PHE A 3 13.40 0.84 4.33
CA PHE A 3 12.15 0.28 4.81
C PHE A 3 11.09 0.42 3.71
N LEU A 4 10.34 -0.65 3.48
CA LEU A 4 9.15 -0.63 2.64
C LEU A 4 7.90 -0.70 3.53
N GLY A 5 7.01 0.28 3.42
CA GLY A 5 5.74 0.32 4.14
C GLY A 5 4.57 0.00 3.22
N ILE A 6 3.63 -0.83 3.67
CA ILE A 6 2.40 -1.18 2.97
C ILE A 6 1.18 -0.82 3.84
N GLU A 7 0.26 -0.05 3.27
CA GLU A 7 -0.98 0.39 3.90
C GLU A 7 -2.18 -0.06 3.05
N THR A 8 -3.09 -0.82 3.67
CA THR A 8 -4.29 -1.42 3.05
C THR A 8 -5.46 -1.54 4.05
N SER A 9 -5.52 -0.69 5.08
CA SER A 9 -6.52 -0.81 6.15
C SER A 9 -7.95 -0.48 5.75
N CYS A 10 -8.16 0.40 4.75
CA CYS A 10 -9.48 0.88 4.34
C CYS A 10 -9.66 0.85 2.81
N ASP A 11 -9.46 1.97 2.11
CA ASP A 11 -9.75 2.10 0.68
C ASP A 11 -8.61 2.75 -0.13
N GLU A 12 -7.44 3.00 0.49
CA GLU A 12 -6.20 3.33 -0.20
C GLU A 12 -5.22 2.16 -0.21
N THR A 13 -4.72 1.80 -1.40
CA THR A 13 -3.59 0.88 -1.53
C THR A 13 -2.33 1.72 -1.63
N SER A 14 -1.47 1.66 -0.62
CA SER A 14 -0.28 2.51 -0.59
C SER A 14 0.99 1.74 -0.30
N VAL A 15 2.06 2.11 -1.00
CA VAL A 15 3.41 1.62 -0.74
C VAL A 15 4.36 2.81 -0.66
N ALA A 16 5.20 2.83 0.37
CA ALA A 16 6.20 3.86 0.57
C ALA A 16 7.58 3.25 0.81
N VAL A 17 8.62 3.94 0.33
CA VAL A 17 10.02 3.60 0.60
C VAL A 17 10.63 4.69 1.45
N TYR A 18 11.18 4.31 2.60
CA TYR A 18 11.84 5.21 3.54
C TYR A 18 13.29 4.78 3.77
N ASP A 19 14.22 5.72 3.62
CA ASP A 19 15.63 5.55 3.92
C ASP A 19 15.93 6.21 5.27
N SER A 20 16.51 5.45 6.20
CA SER A 20 16.86 5.94 7.54
C SER A 20 17.78 7.17 7.54
N CYS A 21 18.59 7.34 6.51
CA CYS A 21 19.54 8.44 6.37
C CYS A 21 19.01 9.56 5.48
N ASN A 22 18.22 9.23 4.46
CA ASN A 22 17.80 10.17 3.41
C ASN A 22 16.30 10.53 3.46
N GLY A 23 15.53 9.95 4.38
CA GLY A 23 14.09 10.19 4.53
C GLY A 23 13.22 9.46 3.50
N ILE A 24 12.06 10.02 3.19
CA ILE A 24 11.10 9.42 2.26
C ILE A 24 11.67 9.45 0.83
N LYS A 25 11.78 8.28 0.20
CA LYS A 25 12.25 8.10 -1.18
C LYS A 25 11.08 8.03 -2.16
N SER A 26 9.99 7.38 -1.78
CA SER A 26 8.74 7.34 -2.55
C SER A 26 7.54 7.12 -1.64
N SER A 27 6.37 7.55 -2.11
CA SER A 27 5.07 7.28 -1.50
C SER A 27 4.04 7.29 -2.63
N ILE A 28 3.50 6.10 -2.94
CA ILE A 28 2.51 5.88 -3.98
C ILE A 28 1.19 5.51 -3.32
N ILE A 29 0.10 6.13 -3.77
CA ILE A 29 -1.24 5.94 -3.24
C ILE A 29 -2.19 5.68 -4.40
N SER A 30 -2.85 4.53 -4.38
CA SER A 30 -3.97 4.21 -5.27
C SER A 30 -5.27 4.24 -4.47
N SER A 31 -6.02 5.33 -4.63
CA SER A 31 -7.28 5.57 -3.92
C SER A 31 -8.47 4.93 -4.66
N GLN A 32 -9.44 4.44 -3.90
CA GLN A 32 -10.68 3.85 -4.41
C GLN A 32 -11.91 4.76 -4.24
N ILE A 33 -11.72 6.04 -3.91
CA ILE A 33 -12.80 7.01 -3.65
C ILE A 33 -13.83 7.04 -4.81
N ASP A 34 -13.37 7.02 -6.07
CA ASP A 34 -14.26 7.07 -7.25
C ASP A 34 -15.14 5.80 -7.41
N ILE A 35 -14.73 4.70 -6.79
CA ILE A 35 -15.49 3.45 -6.78
C ILE A 35 -16.54 3.52 -5.66
N HIS A 36 -16.10 3.85 -4.44
CA HIS A 36 -16.95 3.85 -3.24
C HIS A 36 -17.96 5.01 -3.21
N SER A 37 -17.67 6.14 -3.87
CA SER A 37 -18.58 7.28 -3.98
C SER A 37 -19.93 6.91 -4.60
N ARG A 38 -19.97 5.90 -5.48
CA ARG A 38 -21.20 5.38 -6.11
C ARG A 38 -22.11 4.64 -5.13
N TYR A 39 -21.56 4.18 -4.01
CA TYR A 39 -22.26 3.43 -2.97
C TYR A 39 -22.54 4.27 -1.71
N GLY A 40 -22.06 5.52 -1.66
CA GLY A 40 -22.22 6.40 -0.50
C GLY A 40 -21.33 6.04 0.69
N GLY A 41 -20.33 5.17 0.51
CA GLY A 41 -19.43 4.72 1.56
C GLY A 41 -18.56 3.54 1.12
N VAL A 42 -17.57 3.20 1.94
CA VAL A 42 -16.64 2.10 1.66
C VAL A 42 -17.37 0.77 1.74
N VAL A 43 -17.33 0.01 0.64
CA VAL A 43 -17.85 -1.36 0.57
C VAL A 43 -16.71 -2.34 0.84
N PRO A 44 -16.67 -3.07 1.98
CA PRO A 44 -15.48 -3.83 2.40
C PRO A 44 -14.98 -4.89 1.41
N GLU A 45 -15.89 -5.61 0.75
CA GLU A 45 -15.52 -6.63 -0.25
C GLU A 45 -14.89 -5.98 -1.50
N ILE A 46 -15.44 -4.85 -1.96
CA ILE A 46 -14.88 -4.10 -3.09
C ILE A 46 -13.50 -3.57 -2.72
N ALA A 47 -13.33 -3.10 -1.48
CA ALA A 47 -12.06 -2.57 -1.00
C ALA A 47 -10.96 -3.64 -1.02
N SER A 48 -11.26 -4.79 -0.43
CA SER A 48 -10.35 -5.94 -0.38
C SER A 48 -9.90 -6.37 -1.78
N ARG A 49 -10.84 -6.48 -2.73
CA ARG A 49 -10.52 -6.84 -4.13
C ARG A 49 -9.66 -5.81 -4.83
N ASN A 50 -9.92 -4.53 -4.63
CA ASN A 50 -9.15 -3.47 -5.27
C ASN A 50 -7.72 -3.41 -4.73
N HIS A 51 -7.50 -3.63 -3.43
CA HIS A 51 -6.13 -3.78 -2.90
C HIS A 51 -5.38 -4.90 -3.62
N ALA A 52 -6.00 -6.09 -3.74
CA ALA A 52 -5.36 -7.24 -4.39
C ALA A 52 -5.01 -6.97 -5.87
N LEU A 53 -5.84 -6.18 -6.56
CA LEU A 53 -5.61 -5.79 -7.95
C LEU A 53 -4.53 -4.71 -8.11
N LYS A 54 -4.28 -3.88 -7.09
CA LYS A 54 -3.42 -2.70 -7.18
C LYS A 54 -2.07 -2.84 -6.49
N ILE A 55 -1.95 -3.75 -5.52
CA ILE A 55 -0.77 -3.83 -4.65
C ILE A 55 0.53 -4.01 -5.44
N GLU A 56 0.54 -4.87 -6.46
CA GLU A 56 1.70 -5.11 -7.30
C GLU A 56 2.10 -3.88 -8.11
N THR A 57 1.12 -3.19 -8.73
CA THR A 57 1.37 -1.95 -9.49
C THR A 57 1.94 -0.86 -8.59
N VAL A 58 1.32 -0.64 -7.43
CA VAL A 58 1.74 0.39 -6.46
C VAL A 58 3.14 0.06 -5.91
N PHE A 59 3.43 -1.22 -5.67
CA PHE A 59 4.76 -1.67 -5.27
C PHE A 59 5.82 -1.33 -6.32
N TYR A 60 5.65 -1.75 -7.57
CA TYR A 60 6.67 -1.48 -8.60
C TYR A 60 6.86 0.00 -8.87
N GLU A 61 5.78 0.79 -8.86
CA GLU A 61 5.86 2.26 -8.99
C GLU A 61 6.66 2.87 -7.82
N ALA A 62 6.47 2.37 -6.60
CA ALA A 62 7.21 2.86 -5.43
C ALA A 62 8.70 2.52 -5.51
N ILE A 63 9.06 1.33 -6.00
CA ILE A 63 10.45 0.91 -6.21
C ILE A 63 11.12 1.76 -7.30
N GLU A 64 10.45 1.93 -8.44
CA GLU A 64 10.94 2.73 -9.56
C GLU A 64 11.17 4.19 -9.13
N LYS A 65 10.17 4.81 -8.48
CA LYS A 65 10.25 6.19 -8.03
C LYS A 65 11.30 6.42 -6.93
N ALA A 66 11.54 5.41 -6.10
CA ALA A 66 12.62 5.45 -5.10
C ALA A 66 14.01 5.26 -5.72
N SER A 67 14.08 4.76 -6.97
CA SER A 67 15.31 4.41 -7.68
C SER A 67 16.18 3.42 -6.90
N ILE A 68 15.55 2.36 -6.38
CA ILE A 68 16.20 1.27 -5.65
C ILE A 68 15.92 -0.08 -6.34
N SER A 69 16.70 -1.09 -6.00
CA SER A 69 16.40 -2.49 -6.27
C SER A 69 15.57 -3.10 -5.14
N VAL A 70 14.80 -4.15 -5.44
CA VAL A 70 14.08 -4.94 -4.41
C VAL A 70 15.06 -5.53 -3.39
N ASN A 71 16.28 -5.87 -3.81
CA ASN A 71 17.32 -6.40 -2.94
C ASN A 71 17.90 -5.37 -1.95
N ASP A 72 17.59 -4.09 -2.11
CA ASP A 72 18.06 -3.03 -1.22
C ASP A 72 17.15 -2.89 0.02
N ILE A 73 15.99 -3.55 0.06
CA ILE A 73 15.02 -3.46 1.16
C ILE A 73 15.50 -4.29 2.35
N ASP A 74 15.71 -3.62 3.49
CA ASP A 74 16.13 -4.26 4.73
C ASP A 74 14.95 -4.80 5.56
N ALA A 75 13.80 -4.13 5.48
CA ALA A 75 12.61 -4.50 6.24
C ALA A 75 11.31 -4.07 5.55
N VAL A 76 10.27 -4.88 5.76
CA VAL A 76 8.89 -4.61 5.28
C VAL A 76 7.98 -4.41 6.48
N GLY A 77 7.33 -3.25 6.54
CA GLY A 77 6.28 -2.92 7.50
C GLY A 77 4.92 -2.98 6.83
N VAL A 78 3.96 -3.62 7.47
CA VAL A 78 2.58 -3.77 6.97
C VAL A 78 1.60 -3.33 8.04
N THR A 79 0.53 -2.64 7.64
CA THR A 79 -0.53 -2.28 8.57
C THR A 79 -1.33 -3.50 8.98
N ARG A 80 -1.22 -3.87 10.26
CA ARG A 80 -1.88 -5.06 10.81
C ARG A 80 -3.26 -4.77 11.40
N ALA A 81 -3.44 -3.60 12.00
CA ALA A 81 -4.68 -3.17 12.68
C ALA A 81 -4.59 -1.71 13.17
N PRO A 82 -5.72 -1.03 13.44
CA PRO A 82 -7.10 -1.45 13.11
C PRO A 82 -7.41 -1.32 11.60
N GLY A 83 -8.53 -1.88 11.14
CA GLY A 83 -8.93 -1.79 9.72
C GLY A 83 -9.96 -2.84 9.29
N LEU A 84 -10.32 -2.82 8.00
CA LEU A 84 -11.21 -3.79 7.39
C LEU A 84 -10.47 -5.12 7.21
N ILE A 85 -10.97 -6.20 7.81
CA ILE A 85 -10.24 -7.48 7.90
C ILE A 85 -9.79 -8.04 6.54
N GLY A 86 -10.65 -7.95 5.52
CA GLY A 86 -10.32 -8.41 4.17
C GLY A 86 -9.28 -7.52 3.48
N ALA A 87 -9.30 -6.22 3.75
CA ALA A 87 -8.35 -5.26 3.20
C ALA A 87 -6.97 -5.44 3.84
N LEU A 88 -6.92 -5.49 5.18
CA LEU A 88 -5.71 -5.76 5.97
C LEU A 88 -5.02 -7.06 5.55
N PHE A 89 -5.80 -8.11 5.25
CA PHE A 89 -5.23 -9.39 4.84
C PHE A 89 -4.38 -9.26 3.57
N VAL A 90 -4.78 -8.42 2.62
CA VAL A 90 -4.03 -8.22 1.36
C VAL A 90 -2.65 -7.63 1.60
N GLY A 91 -2.51 -6.68 2.53
CA GLY A 91 -1.20 -6.12 2.86
C GLY A 91 -0.29 -7.07 3.62
N VAL A 92 -0.86 -8.09 4.28
CA VAL A 92 -0.13 -9.06 5.11
C VAL A 92 0.26 -10.32 4.35
N SER A 93 -0.52 -10.73 3.33
CA SER A 93 -0.42 -12.04 2.65
C SER A 93 0.59 -12.10 1.51
#